data_AF-A0A2P8EF68-F1
#
_entry.id   AF-A0A2P8EF68-F1
#
_cell.length_a   1.000
_cell.length_b   1.000
_cell.length_c   1.000
_cell.angle_alpha   90.00
_cell.angle_beta   90.00
_cell.angle_gamma   90.00
#
_symmetry.space_group_name_H-M   'P 1'
#
loop_
_entity.id
_entity.type
_entity.pdbx_description
1 polymer ?
#
loop_
_entity_poly.entity_id
_entity_poly.type
_entity_poly.pdbx_seq_one_letter_code
_entity_poly.pdbx_strand_id
1 'polypeptide(L)'
;MGRTVFGVFHHARPGLRLFACVICFGLAGLIWSLPRLRIRRLRRAARCRTCWTHQRVRNVAVFAVAALLVAGSLARLQTVLAPQIRCHSHVTAEGDVRPEPKLNISPPPWWAATRSFLVAPISGVGVLAGWAQGMESCSGPTLLVMFWPPPRISGGGTTLGDVFVAWMPPNGPTHGYLSEDVYGITDEGWYFRYGPNISEDRVNEAELGFHESRHVDQWAVGTLVAGPFAFPPAYFIDGTFFPGSRNHFERHAGLLRGGYAPVDDNWPAPLWPQTAGLVALAVLIWRRRLRWLIRVAVGGRSQVRVHAPGRCPVHTTGWRPLR
;
A
#
# COMPACT_ATOMS: atom_id res chain seq x y z
N MET A 1 42.19 14.86 7.87
CA MET A 1 40.95 15.66 8.00
C MET A 1 39.77 14.81 7.53
N GLY A 2 38.76 14.54 8.37
CA GLY A 2 37.64 13.66 7.97
C GLY A 2 36.82 13.05 9.12
N ARG A 3 36.84 13.63 10.33
CA ARG A 3 36.12 13.09 11.50
C ARG A 3 34.92 13.92 11.96
N THR A 4 34.64 15.07 11.37
CA THR A 4 33.66 16.03 11.91
C THR A 4 32.25 15.92 11.34
N VAL A 5 32.05 15.38 10.13
CA VAL A 5 30.70 15.28 9.54
C VAL A 5 29.86 14.13 10.14
N PHE A 6 30.50 13.12 10.76
CA PHE A 6 29.76 11.98 11.34
C PHE A 6 29.20 12.24 12.75
N GLY A 7 29.67 13.26 13.48
CA GLY A 7 29.30 13.52 14.87
C GLY A 7 27.86 14.03 15.04
N VAL A 8 27.43 14.98 14.19
CA VAL A 8 26.10 15.61 14.29
C VAL A 8 24.97 14.60 13.98
N PHE A 9 25.24 13.60 13.13
CA PHE A 9 24.28 12.53 12.88
C PHE A 9 24.05 11.60 14.08
N HIS A 10 24.89 11.59 15.12
CA HIS A 10 24.69 10.67 16.25
C HIS A 10 23.54 11.05 17.19
N HIS A 11 23.21 12.34 17.33
CA HIS A 11 22.14 12.81 18.22
C HIS A 11 20.78 12.99 17.55
N ALA A 12 20.71 13.29 16.24
CA ALA A 12 19.44 13.34 15.49
C ALA A 12 18.89 11.94 15.11
N ARG A 13 19.72 10.89 15.19
CA ARG A 13 19.38 9.50 14.83
C ARG A 13 18.17 8.87 15.52
N PRO A 14 17.85 9.14 16.81
CA PRO A 14 16.69 8.52 17.46
C PRO A 14 15.37 9.03 16.89
N GLY A 15 15.21 10.36 16.76
CA GLY A 15 14.00 11.00 16.27
C GLY A 15 13.72 10.66 14.82
N LEU A 16 14.72 10.81 13.94
CA LEU A 16 14.58 10.50 12.52
C LEU A 16 14.22 9.01 12.29
N ARG A 17 14.79 8.11 13.09
CA ARG A 17 14.46 6.68 13.01
C ARG A 17 13.06 6.37 13.52
N LEU A 18 12.64 7.00 14.62
CA LEU A 18 11.28 6.87 15.14
C LEU A 18 10.28 7.30 14.07
N PHE A 19 10.48 8.49 13.51
CA PHE A 19 9.69 9.03 12.42
C PHE A 19 9.63 8.08 11.21
N ALA A 20 10.78 7.61 10.72
CA ALA A 20 10.82 6.65 9.61
C ALA A 20 10.10 5.34 9.95
N CYS A 21 10.20 4.84 11.18
CA CYS A 21 9.46 3.65 11.61
C CYS A 21 7.95 3.91 11.66
N VAL A 22 7.50 5.07 12.13
CA VAL A 22 6.07 5.42 12.18
C VAL A 22 5.50 5.58 10.77
N ILE A 23 6.20 6.26 9.87
CA ILE A 23 5.75 6.38 8.47
C ILE A 23 5.64 5.01 7.80
N CYS A 24 6.62 4.13 8.00
CA CYS A 24 6.61 2.83 7.33
C CYS A 24 5.65 1.82 7.96
N PHE A 25 5.38 1.91 9.27
CA PHE A 25 4.71 0.86 10.05
C PHE A 25 3.57 1.36 10.95
N GLY A 26 3.14 2.61 10.82
CA GLY A 26 2.09 3.20 11.67
C GLY A 26 2.42 3.13 13.16
N LEU A 27 1.40 2.87 13.97
CA LEU A 27 1.53 2.67 15.43
C LEU A 27 2.42 1.45 15.78
N ALA A 28 2.42 0.39 14.98
CA ALA A 28 3.35 -0.74 15.16
C ALA A 28 4.83 -0.31 15.05
N GLY A 29 5.13 0.76 14.32
CA GLY A 29 6.43 1.41 14.26
C GLY A 29 6.92 1.97 15.60
N LEU A 30 6.00 2.48 16.43
CA LEU A 30 6.29 2.95 17.79
C LEU A 30 6.74 1.78 18.68
N ILE A 31 6.01 0.66 18.63
CA ILE A 31 6.38 -0.56 19.36
C ILE A 31 7.76 -1.06 18.91
N TRP A 32 8.01 -1.06 17.59
CA TRP A 32 9.28 -1.51 17.02
C TRP A 32 10.48 -0.65 17.43
N SER A 33 10.26 0.62 17.71
CA SER A 33 11.28 1.60 18.07
C SER A 33 11.56 1.69 19.58
N LEU A 34 10.82 0.97 20.41
CA LEU A 34 10.99 0.95 21.87
C LEU A 34 12.46 0.73 22.28
N PRO A 35 13.00 1.53 23.23
CA PRO A 35 14.41 1.51 23.62
C PRO A 35 14.90 0.12 24.03
N ARG A 36 14.09 -0.65 24.77
CA ARG A 36 14.42 -2.01 25.21
C ARG A 36 14.71 -2.95 24.04
N LEU A 37 13.86 -2.92 22.99
CA LEU A 37 14.05 -3.73 21.80
C LEU A 37 15.26 -3.24 20.98
N ARG A 38 15.46 -1.93 20.90
CA ARG A 38 16.58 -1.31 20.21
C ARG A 38 17.93 -1.66 20.84
N ILE A 39 18.07 -1.53 22.16
CA ILE A 39 19.31 -1.84 22.90
C ILE A 39 19.69 -3.31 22.71
N ARG A 40 18.72 -4.23 22.84
CA ARG A 40 18.95 -5.66 22.59
C ARG A 40 19.49 -5.93 21.18
N ARG A 41 18.95 -5.25 20.16
CA ARG A 41 19.41 -5.38 18.77
C ARG A 41 20.82 -4.82 18.57
N LEU A 42 21.10 -3.64 19.13
CA LEU A 42 22.42 -3.00 19.04
C LEU A 42 23.51 -3.84 19.71
N ARG A 43 23.24 -4.37 20.90
CA ARG A 43 24.18 -5.27 21.60
C ARG A 43 24.49 -6.53 20.79
N ARG A 44 23.51 -7.08 20.07
CA ARG A 44 23.73 -8.23 19.16
C ARG A 44 24.57 -7.84 17.94
N ALA A 45 24.28 -6.70 17.32
CA ALA A 45 25.02 -6.22 16.15
C ALA A 45 26.49 -5.90 16.48
N ALA A 46 26.77 -5.35 17.67
CA ALA A 46 28.14 -5.07 18.10
C ALA A 46 29.02 -6.33 18.22
N ARG A 47 28.41 -7.52 18.39
CA ARG A 47 29.13 -8.78 18.64
C ARG A 47 29.30 -9.66 17.39
N CYS A 48 28.58 -9.37 16.30
CA CYS A 48 28.55 -10.23 15.11
C CYS A 48 28.45 -9.42 13.82
N ARG A 49 29.38 -9.65 12.89
CA ARG A 49 29.42 -9.00 11.58
C ARG A 49 28.14 -9.20 10.78
N THR A 50 27.58 -10.41 10.76
CA THR A 50 26.32 -10.70 10.04
C THR A 50 25.14 -9.97 10.65
N CYS A 51 25.02 -9.93 11.99
CA CYS A 51 23.99 -9.14 12.68
C CYS A 51 24.13 -7.64 12.37
N TRP A 52 25.36 -7.13 12.33
CA TRP A 52 25.65 -5.76 11.96
C TRP A 52 25.23 -5.45 10.52
N THR A 53 25.60 -6.30 9.56
CA THR A 53 25.20 -6.18 8.15
C THR A 53 23.68 -6.18 8.00
N HIS A 54 22.98 -7.14 8.61
CA HIS A 54 21.51 -7.18 8.58
C HIS A 54 20.88 -5.93 9.20
N GLN A 55 21.43 -5.43 10.30
CA GLN A 55 20.96 -4.18 10.90
C GLN A 55 21.18 -2.99 9.96
N ARG A 56 22.32 -2.92 9.27
CA ARG A 56 22.63 -1.88 8.30
C ARG A 56 21.65 -1.93 7.12
N VAL A 57 21.49 -3.09 6.50
CA VAL A 57 20.55 -3.31 5.38
C VAL A 57 19.12 -2.93 5.80
N ARG A 58 18.65 -3.40 6.96
CA ARG A 58 17.32 -3.03 7.45
C ARG A 58 17.16 -1.52 7.64
N ASN A 59 18.16 -0.85 8.21
CA ASN A 59 18.09 0.59 8.40
C ASN A 59 18.04 1.32 7.06
N VAL A 60 18.87 0.91 6.09
CA VAL A 60 18.84 1.45 4.72
C VAL A 60 17.46 1.25 4.09
N ALA A 61 16.91 0.04 4.16
CA ALA A 61 15.58 -0.25 3.62
C ALA A 61 14.48 0.61 4.27
N VAL A 62 14.47 0.75 5.60
CA VAL A 62 13.48 1.59 6.30
C VAL A 62 13.59 3.06 5.89
N PHE A 63 14.81 3.60 5.76
CA PHE A 63 14.98 4.98 5.33
C PHE A 63 14.65 5.17 3.85
N ALA A 64 14.97 4.21 2.98
CA ALA A 64 14.62 4.25 1.57
C ALA A 64 13.09 4.24 1.39
N VAL A 65 12.38 3.36 2.10
CA VAL A 65 10.91 3.32 2.08
C VAL A 65 10.31 4.60 2.66
N ALA A 66 10.85 5.12 3.77
CA ALA A 66 10.37 6.38 4.34
C ALA A 66 10.59 7.56 3.39
N ALA A 67 11.74 7.63 2.72
CA ALA A 67 12.02 8.66 1.72
C ALA A 67 11.05 8.55 0.52
N LEU A 68 10.78 7.34 0.03
CA LEU A 68 9.80 7.10 -1.03
C LEU A 68 8.39 7.52 -0.60
N LEU A 69 7.98 7.21 0.63
CA LEU A 69 6.67 7.61 1.17
C LEU A 69 6.56 9.12 1.37
N VAL A 70 7.65 9.81 1.78
CA VAL A 70 7.69 11.28 1.84
C VAL A 70 7.60 11.89 0.44
N ALA A 71 8.34 11.35 -0.54
CA ALA A 71 8.24 11.77 -1.94
C ALA A 71 6.81 11.55 -2.47
N GLY A 72 6.19 10.42 -2.12
CA GLY A 72 4.78 10.16 -2.37
C GLY A 72 3.89 11.25 -1.80
N SER A 73 3.98 11.56 -0.50
CA SER A 73 3.18 12.64 0.11
C SER A 73 3.33 13.98 -0.63
N LEU A 74 4.53 14.32 -1.07
CA LEU A 74 4.79 15.54 -1.86
C LEU A 74 4.13 15.49 -3.24
N ALA A 75 4.21 14.36 -3.95
CA ALA A 75 3.53 14.16 -5.22
C ALA A 75 2.01 14.23 -5.06
N ARG A 76 1.46 13.65 -3.99
CA ARG A 76 0.02 13.76 -3.70
C ARG A 76 -0.37 15.20 -3.41
N LEU A 77 0.41 15.94 -2.62
CA LEU A 77 0.19 17.37 -2.39
C LEU A 77 0.20 18.15 -3.71
N GLN A 78 1.12 17.85 -4.62
CA GLN A 78 1.17 18.47 -5.94
C GLN A 78 -0.13 18.24 -6.72
N THR A 79 -0.72 17.04 -6.69
CA THR A 79 -2.01 16.78 -7.38
C THR A 79 -3.20 17.53 -6.75
N VAL A 80 -3.09 17.97 -5.50
CA VAL A 80 -4.10 18.82 -4.85
C VAL A 80 -3.92 20.29 -5.25
N LEU A 81 -2.67 20.73 -5.40
CA LEU A 81 -2.33 22.12 -5.76
C LEU A 81 -2.44 22.39 -7.27
N ALA A 82 -2.14 21.40 -8.10
CA ALA A 82 -2.21 21.51 -9.55
C ALA A 82 -3.67 21.29 -10.01
N PRO A 83 -4.20 22.14 -10.91
CA PRO A 83 -5.53 21.93 -11.47
C PRO A 83 -5.58 20.56 -12.15
N GLN A 84 -6.57 19.75 -11.78
CA GLN A 84 -6.83 18.44 -12.38
C GLN A 84 -8.07 18.53 -13.25
N ILE A 85 -8.05 17.85 -14.39
CA ILE A 85 -9.27 17.56 -15.15
C ILE A 85 -10.20 16.75 -14.25
N ARG A 86 -11.51 16.98 -14.30
CA ARG A 86 -12.46 16.18 -13.52
C ARG A 86 -12.74 14.90 -14.28
N CYS A 87 -12.73 13.74 -13.61
CA CYS A 87 -13.03 12.47 -14.26
C CYS A 87 -14.52 12.32 -14.67
N HIS A 88 -15.34 13.37 -14.56
CA HIS A 88 -16.73 13.43 -14.99
C HIS A 88 -16.92 14.78 -15.67
N SER A 89 -16.26 14.94 -16.80
CA SER A 89 -16.40 16.14 -17.60
C SER A 89 -16.47 15.77 -19.06
N HIS A 90 -17.39 16.42 -19.74
CA HIS A 90 -17.51 16.40 -21.18
C HIS A 90 -16.53 17.42 -21.74
N VAL A 91 -15.74 17.03 -22.73
CA VAL A 91 -14.91 17.95 -23.51
C VAL A 91 -15.57 18.08 -24.88
N THR A 92 -16.09 19.25 -25.20
CA THR A 92 -16.73 19.49 -26.50
C THR A 92 -15.71 19.43 -27.64
N ALA A 93 -16.17 19.34 -28.89
CA ALA A 93 -15.28 19.38 -30.06
C ALA A 93 -14.40 20.65 -30.10
N GLU A 94 -14.86 21.76 -29.53
CA GLU A 94 -14.15 23.03 -29.40
C GLU A 94 -13.14 23.06 -28.25
N GLY A 95 -13.09 22.01 -27.42
CA GLY A 95 -12.21 21.89 -26.27
C GLY A 95 -12.79 22.43 -24.96
N ASP A 96 -14.07 22.82 -24.92
CA ASP A 96 -14.70 23.31 -23.69
C ASP A 96 -14.96 22.16 -22.71
N VAL A 97 -14.48 22.31 -21.47
CA VAL A 97 -14.68 21.32 -20.40
C VAL A 97 -15.95 21.63 -19.62
N ARG A 98 -16.99 20.82 -19.79
CA ARG A 98 -18.25 20.90 -19.03
C ARG A 98 -18.25 19.87 -17.90
N PRO A 99 -18.01 20.28 -16.65
CA PRO A 99 -17.99 19.36 -15.53
C PRO A 99 -19.41 18.92 -15.15
N GLU A 100 -19.57 17.64 -14.88
CA GLU A 100 -20.79 17.13 -14.29
C GLU A 100 -20.91 17.51 -12.80
N PRO A 101 -22.15 17.50 -12.23
CA PRO A 101 -22.36 17.67 -10.80
C PRO A 101 -21.52 16.70 -9.96
N LYS A 102 -20.93 17.20 -8.88
CA LYS A 102 -20.19 16.32 -7.95
C LYS A 102 -21.15 15.35 -7.27
N LEU A 103 -20.78 14.08 -7.26
CA LEU A 103 -21.51 13.07 -6.50
C LEU A 103 -21.23 13.28 -4.99
N ASN A 104 -22.28 13.29 -4.18
CA ASN A 104 -22.15 13.50 -2.73
C ASN A 104 -21.81 12.18 -2.00
N ILE A 105 -20.58 11.70 -2.23
CA ILE A 105 -20.09 10.39 -1.74
C ILE A 105 -19.01 10.57 -0.66
N SER A 106 -18.70 11.82 -0.31
CA SER A 106 -17.64 12.11 0.66
C SER A 106 -18.08 11.75 2.08
N PRO A 107 -17.20 11.13 2.89
CA PRO A 107 -17.46 11.01 4.31
C PRO A 107 -17.51 12.39 4.98
N PRO A 108 -17.87 12.48 6.28
CA PRO A 108 -17.80 13.73 7.02
C PRO A 108 -16.46 14.45 6.80
N PRO A 109 -16.44 15.79 6.62
CA PRO A 109 -15.25 16.53 6.19
C PRO A 109 -13.98 16.27 7.03
N TRP A 110 -14.14 16.12 8.34
CA TRP A 110 -13.03 15.81 9.24
C TRP A 110 -12.41 14.43 8.95
N TRP A 111 -13.25 13.43 8.64
CA TRP A 111 -12.78 12.10 8.27
C TRP A 111 -12.19 12.09 6.87
N ALA A 112 -12.78 12.83 5.92
CA ALA A 112 -12.22 13.01 4.58
C ALA A 112 -10.79 13.57 4.66
N ALA A 113 -10.58 14.64 5.44
CA ALA A 113 -9.25 15.21 5.64
C ALA A 113 -8.29 14.22 6.33
N THR A 114 -8.76 13.53 7.38
CA THR A 114 -7.96 12.56 8.14
C THR A 114 -7.50 11.39 7.26
N ARG A 115 -8.43 10.77 6.52
CA ARG A 115 -8.10 9.63 5.67
C ARG A 115 -7.17 10.04 4.53
N SER A 116 -7.41 11.19 3.88
CA SER A 116 -6.52 11.70 2.83
C SER A 116 -5.11 11.97 3.35
N PHE A 117 -4.96 12.52 4.55
CA PHE A 117 -3.64 12.68 5.17
C PHE A 117 -2.97 11.33 5.44
N LEU A 118 -3.70 10.36 5.99
CA LEU A 118 -3.16 9.03 6.31
C LEU A 118 -2.73 8.26 5.07
N VAL A 119 -3.49 8.32 3.98
CA VAL A 119 -3.17 7.59 2.75
C VAL A 119 -2.29 8.38 1.77
N ALA A 120 -2.10 9.69 1.95
CA ALA A 120 -1.28 10.51 1.06
C ALA A 120 0.10 9.92 0.71
N PRO A 121 0.87 9.32 1.66
CA PRO A 121 2.17 8.75 1.33
C PRO A 121 2.10 7.64 0.28
N ILE A 122 1.19 6.67 0.44
CA ILE A 122 1.07 5.54 -0.50
C ILE A 122 0.34 5.94 -1.78
N SER A 123 -0.64 6.83 -1.66
CA SER A 123 -1.38 7.37 -2.81
C SER A 123 -0.45 8.10 -3.76
N GLY A 124 0.41 8.96 -3.22
CA GLY A 124 1.41 9.64 -4.03
C GLY A 124 2.50 8.74 -4.60
N VAL A 125 2.80 7.58 -3.98
CA VAL A 125 3.63 6.55 -4.65
C VAL A 125 2.91 6.01 -5.88
N GLY A 126 1.59 5.80 -5.81
CA GLY A 126 0.76 5.48 -6.96
C GLY A 126 0.82 6.54 -8.06
N VAL A 127 0.74 7.82 -7.68
CA VAL A 127 0.89 8.96 -8.61
C VAL A 127 2.26 8.95 -9.29
N LEU A 128 3.34 8.87 -8.51
CA LEU A 128 4.71 8.82 -9.04
C LEU A 128 4.91 7.63 -10.00
N ALA A 129 4.37 6.46 -9.64
CA ALA A 129 4.42 5.27 -10.49
C ALA A 129 3.61 5.43 -11.78
N GLY A 130 2.46 6.10 -11.72
CA GLY A 130 1.67 6.41 -12.92
C GLY A 130 2.39 7.40 -13.83
N TRP A 131 2.91 8.51 -13.31
CA TRP A 131 3.70 9.47 -14.10
C TRP A 131 4.93 8.82 -14.74
N ALA A 132 5.65 7.96 -13.99
CA ALA A 132 6.79 7.23 -14.52
C ALA A 132 6.42 6.26 -15.67
N GLN A 133 5.15 5.87 -15.76
CA GLN A 133 4.60 5.03 -16.83
C GLN A 133 3.93 5.85 -17.95
N GLY A 134 4.00 7.18 -17.91
CA GLY A 134 3.35 8.06 -18.88
C GLY A 134 1.83 8.17 -18.72
N MET A 135 1.33 7.90 -17.51
CA MET A 135 -0.09 8.06 -17.19
C MET A 135 -0.40 9.51 -16.79
N GLU A 136 -1.60 9.96 -17.13
CA GLU A 136 -2.19 11.22 -16.68
C GLU A 136 -3.13 10.98 -15.49
N SER A 137 -3.51 12.06 -14.83
CA SER A 137 -4.40 12.03 -13.67
C SER A 137 -5.65 12.88 -13.88
N CYS A 138 -6.80 12.39 -13.41
CA CYS A 138 -8.01 13.18 -13.26
C CYS A 138 -8.55 13.06 -11.83
N SER A 139 -9.29 14.07 -11.40
CA SER A 139 -9.92 14.14 -10.07
C SER A 139 -11.34 13.57 -10.15
N GLY A 140 -11.55 12.40 -9.54
CA GLY A 140 -12.87 11.82 -9.31
C GLY A 140 -13.50 12.28 -7.98
N PRO A 141 -14.78 11.96 -7.73
CA PRO A 141 -15.54 12.40 -6.57
C PRO A 141 -15.02 11.78 -5.28
N THR A 142 -14.41 10.59 -5.33
CA THR A 142 -13.88 9.87 -4.16
C THR A 142 -12.41 9.51 -4.27
N LEU A 143 -11.85 9.49 -5.48
CA LEU A 143 -10.51 8.99 -5.78
C LEU A 143 -9.85 9.83 -6.88
N LEU A 144 -8.52 9.92 -6.84
CA LEU A 144 -7.73 10.38 -7.98
C LEU A 144 -7.57 9.18 -8.94
N VAL A 145 -7.83 9.35 -10.22
CA VAL A 145 -7.65 8.28 -11.22
C VAL A 145 -6.39 8.52 -12.00
N MET A 146 -5.56 7.49 -12.13
CA MET A 146 -4.43 7.46 -13.08
C MET A 146 -4.83 6.61 -14.29
N PHE A 147 -4.59 7.12 -15.50
CA PHE A 147 -4.88 6.42 -16.76
C PHE A 147 -3.85 6.74 -17.86
N TRP A 148 -3.71 5.87 -18.86
CA TRP A 148 -2.90 6.17 -20.06
C TRP A 148 -3.70 6.99 -21.07
N PRO A 149 -3.12 8.06 -21.65
CA PRO A 149 -3.72 8.73 -22.81
C PRO A 149 -3.46 7.93 -24.11
N PRO A 150 -4.41 7.91 -25.06
CA PRO A 150 -5.81 8.32 -24.89
C PRO A 150 -6.54 7.39 -23.90
N PRO A 151 -7.50 7.89 -23.10
CA PRO A 151 -8.28 7.07 -22.18
C PRO A 151 -8.95 5.90 -22.93
N ARG A 152 -8.93 4.71 -22.32
CA ARG A 152 -9.54 3.49 -22.87
C ARG A 152 -10.47 2.86 -21.83
N ILE A 153 -11.32 1.95 -22.28
CA ILE A 153 -12.10 1.09 -21.38
C ILE A 153 -11.11 0.19 -20.63
N SER A 154 -11.04 0.37 -19.32
CA SER A 154 -10.20 -0.45 -18.44
C SER A 154 -10.93 -1.75 -18.11
N GLY A 155 -10.24 -2.90 -18.20
CA GLY A 155 -10.80 -4.17 -17.70
C GLY A 155 -10.72 -4.31 -16.17
N GLY A 156 -10.31 -3.26 -15.46
CA GLY A 156 -10.08 -3.27 -14.02
C GLY A 156 -8.91 -2.38 -13.59
N GLY A 157 -8.88 -2.03 -12.32
CA GLY A 157 -7.80 -1.24 -11.74
C GLY A 157 -7.36 -1.74 -10.39
N THR A 158 -6.47 -1.00 -9.76
CA THR A 158 -6.10 -1.22 -8.37
C THR A 158 -6.01 0.11 -7.66
N THR A 159 -6.58 0.17 -6.46
CA THR A 159 -6.43 1.32 -5.58
C THR A 159 -5.09 1.26 -4.84
N LEU A 160 -4.40 2.38 -4.76
CA LEU A 160 -3.26 2.63 -3.88
C LEU A 160 -3.64 3.81 -2.99
N GLY A 161 -4.08 3.53 -1.76
CA GLY A 161 -4.64 4.58 -0.91
C GLY A 161 -5.90 5.19 -1.52
N ASP A 162 -5.87 6.48 -1.88
CA ASP A 162 -6.97 7.19 -2.57
C ASP A 162 -6.74 7.38 -4.08
N VAL A 163 -5.79 6.64 -4.67
CA VAL A 163 -5.49 6.68 -6.10
C VAL A 163 -5.92 5.39 -6.76
N PHE A 164 -6.84 5.46 -7.71
CA PHE A 164 -7.21 4.35 -8.58
C PHE A 164 -6.30 4.32 -9.81
N VAL A 165 -5.51 3.26 -9.96
CA VAL A 165 -4.67 3.05 -11.14
C VAL A 165 -5.43 2.12 -12.08
N ALA A 166 -5.89 2.66 -13.21
CA ALA A 166 -6.55 1.88 -14.24
C ALA A 166 -5.49 1.10 -15.04
N TRP A 167 -5.37 -0.21 -14.82
CA TRP A 167 -4.35 -1.02 -15.48
C TRP A 167 -4.78 -1.33 -16.92
N MET A 168 -4.25 -0.55 -17.87
CA MET A 168 -4.49 -0.68 -19.31
C MET A 168 -3.14 -0.75 -20.02
N PRO A 169 -2.60 -1.94 -20.32
CA PRO A 169 -1.36 -2.02 -21.08
C PRO A 169 -1.55 -1.35 -22.45
N PRO A 170 -0.64 -0.48 -22.91
CA PRO A 170 -0.80 0.26 -24.16
C PRO A 170 -0.92 -0.64 -25.41
N ASN A 171 -0.45 -1.90 -25.33
CA ASN A 171 -0.23 -2.80 -26.47
C ASN A 171 -1.00 -4.14 -26.42
N GLY A 172 -2.10 -4.22 -25.66
CA GLY A 172 -2.93 -5.43 -25.64
C GLY A 172 -3.77 -5.59 -26.92
N PRO A 173 -3.85 -6.79 -27.53
CA PRO A 173 -4.61 -7.04 -28.77
C PRO A 173 -6.13 -6.94 -28.59
N THR A 174 -6.62 -6.96 -27.35
CA THR A 174 -8.00 -6.63 -26.99
C THR A 174 -8.13 -5.12 -26.89
N HIS A 175 -8.29 -4.48 -28.04
CA HIS A 175 -8.83 -3.13 -28.13
C HIS A 175 -10.21 -3.15 -27.45
N GLY A 176 -10.30 -2.68 -26.20
CA GLY A 176 -11.49 -1.92 -25.84
C GLY A 176 -11.53 -0.76 -26.84
N TYR A 177 -12.61 -0.65 -27.60
CA TYR A 177 -12.80 0.46 -28.54
C TYR A 177 -12.39 1.75 -27.82
N LEU A 178 -11.64 2.62 -28.49
CA LEU A 178 -11.70 4.03 -28.12
C LEU A 178 -13.19 4.35 -28.04
N SER A 179 -13.61 5.06 -27.00
CA SER A 179 -15.01 5.50 -26.90
C SER A 179 -15.26 6.57 -27.98
N GLU A 180 -15.15 6.19 -29.25
CA GLU A 180 -15.39 7.06 -30.41
C GLU A 180 -16.89 7.19 -30.68
N ASP A 181 -17.70 6.17 -30.32
CA ASP A 181 -19.14 6.15 -30.69
C ASP A 181 -20.14 5.96 -29.54
N VAL A 182 -19.72 5.83 -28.28
CA VAL A 182 -20.66 5.41 -27.20
C VAL A 182 -20.88 6.46 -26.10
N TYR A 183 -20.03 7.47 -25.95
CA TYR A 183 -20.19 8.46 -24.88
C TYR A 183 -19.84 9.91 -25.22
N GLY A 184 -19.39 10.18 -26.44
CA GLY A 184 -19.58 11.51 -27.00
C GLY A 184 -21.03 11.59 -27.45
N ILE A 185 -21.82 12.50 -26.89
CA ILE A 185 -22.96 13.04 -27.66
C ILE A 185 -22.36 13.50 -29.00
N THR A 186 -23.06 13.39 -30.12
CA THR A 186 -22.56 13.61 -31.50
C THR A 186 -21.72 14.87 -31.78
N ASP A 187 -21.56 15.76 -30.78
CA ASP A 187 -20.80 17.01 -30.79
C ASP A 187 -19.65 17.07 -29.73
N GLU A 188 -19.33 15.97 -29.04
CA GLU A 188 -18.32 15.91 -27.97
C GLU A 188 -17.02 15.22 -28.43
N GLY A 189 -15.86 15.83 -28.15
CA GLY A 189 -14.56 15.30 -28.55
C GLY A 189 -14.03 14.21 -27.61
N TRP A 190 -14.22 14.35 -26.29
CA TRP A 190 -13.75 13.37 -25.29
C TRP A 190 -14.66 13.36 -24.05
N TYR A 191 -15.00 12.16 -23.55
CA TYR A 191 -15.68 11.99 -22.27
C TYR A 191 -14.82 11.17 -21.30
N PHE A 192 -14.46 11.76 -20.16
CA PHE A 192 -13.75 11.05 -19.10
C PHE A 192 -14.78 10.56 -18.08
N ARG A 193 -14.69 9.28 -17.70
CA ARG A 193 -15.52 8.68 -16.67
C ARG A 193 -14.73 7.84 -15.68
N TYR A 194 -15.19 7.80 -14.44
CA TYR A 194 -14.67 6.94 -13.39
C TYR A 194 -15.24 5.51 -13.48
N GLY A 195 -14.38 4.48 -13.37
CA GLY A 195 -14.80 3.08 -13.13
C GLY A 195 -14.20 2.01 -14.06
N PRO A 196 -14.24 0.71 -13.68
CA PRO A 196 -13.75 -0.44 -14.46
C PRO A 196 -14.70 -0.85 -15.59
N ASN A 197 -15.84 -0.17 -15.73
CA ASN A 197 -16.72 -0.29 -16.86
C ASN A 197 -17.36 1.08 -17.08
N ILE A 198 -16.69 1.93 -17.86
CA ILE A 198 -17.04 3.32 -18.16
C ILE A 198 -18.46 3.47 -18.79
N SER A 199 -19.21 2.37 -18.91
CA SER A 199 -20.48 2.21 -19.62
C SER A 199 -21.77 2.22 -18.78
N GLU A 200 -21.73 2.19 -17.44
CA GLU A 200 -22.95 2.06 -16.62
C GLU A 200 -23.69 3.39 -16.42
N ASP A 201 -24.86 3.49 -15.79
CA ASP A 201 -25.52 4.80 -15.57
C ASP A 201 -24.88 5.60 -14.39
N ARG A 202 -25.30 6.86 -14.20
CA ARG A 202 -24.76 7.75 -13.14
C ARG A 202 -25.05 7.24 -11.73
N VAL A 203 -26.14 6.49 -11.55
CA VAL A 203 -26.52 5.95 -10.25
C VAL A 203 -25.56 4.83 -9.86
N ASN A 204 -25.26 3.92 -10.77
CA ASN A 204 -24.29 2.84 -10.56
C ASN A 204 -22.89 3.38 -10.30
N GLU A 205 -22.49 4.45 -11.00
CA GLU A 205 -21.22 5.15 -10.75
C GLU A 205 -21.15 5.76 -9.35
N ALA A 206 -22.24 6.31 -8.83
CA ALA A 206 -22.30 6.85 -7.48
C ALA A 206 -22.19 5.75 -6.41
N GLU A 207 -22.89 4.64 -6.63
CA GLU A 207 -22.82 3.47 -5.75
C GLU A 207 -21.41 2.85 -5.76
N LEU A 208 -20.81 2.70 -6.94
CA LEU A 208 -19.43 2.23 -7.08
C LEU A 208 -18.45 3.19 -6.41
N GLY A 209 -18.60 4.49 -6.64
CA GLY A 209 -17.78 5.50 -5.96
C GLY A 209 -17.91 5.41 -4.43
N PHE A 210 -19.10 5.06 -3.91
CA PHE A 210 -19.31 4.84 -2.48
C PHE A 210 -18.55 3.61 -2.00
N HIS A 211 -18.70 2.49 -2.70
CA HIS A 211 -18.00 1.25 -2.42
C HIS A 211 -16.48 1.48 -2.35
N GLU A 212 -15.91 2.10 -3.37
CA GLU A 212 -14.48 2.38 -3.46
C GLU A 212 -14.00 3.35 -2.38
N SER A 213 -14.81 4.35 -2.02
CA SER A 213 -14.55 5.26 -0.88
C SER A 213 -14.41 4.50 0.44
N ARG A 214 -15.11 3.38 0.63
CA ARG A 214 -14.99 2.54 1.84
C ARG A 214 -13.68 1.75 1.87
N HIS A 215 -13.13 1.37 0.73
CA HIS A 215 -11.78 0.81 0.68
C HIS A 215 -10.71 1.82 1.08
N VAL A 216 -10.88 3.10 0.75
CA VAL A 216 -9.99 4.17 1.25
C VAL A 216 -10.06 4.27 2.78
N ASP A 217 -11.25 4.15 3.37
CA ASP A 217 -11.39 4.13 4.84
C ASP A 217 -10.64 2.95 5.46
N GLN A 218 -10.80 1.75 4.88
CA GLN A 218 -10.10 0.54 5.34
C GLN A 218 -8.57 0.70 5.20
N TRP A 219 -8.10 1.30 4.10
CA TRP A 219 -6.70 1.60 3.89
C TRP A 219 -6.16 2.60 4.91
N ALA A 220 -6.91 3.66 5.21
CA ALA A 220 -6.51 4.66 6.19
C ALA A 220 -6.35 4.05 7.59
N VAL A 221 -7.30 3.19 8.00
CA VAL A 221 -7.22 2.45 9.26
C VAL A 221 -6.00 1.50 9.26
N GLY A 222 -5.79 0.75 8.18
CA GLY A 222 -4.62 -0.13 8.03
C GLY A 222 -3.30 0.64 8.13
N THR A 223 -3.22 1.80 7.48
CA THR A 223 -2.06 2.70 7.52
C THR A 223 -1.77 3.18 8.92
N LEU A 224 -2.79 3.63 9.65
CA LEU A 224 -2.64 4.08 11.02
C LEU A 224 -2.10 2.95 11.92
N VAL A 225 -2.67 1.75 11.84
CA VAL A 225 -2.33 0.64 12.74
C VAL A 225 -0.95 0.06 12.44
N ALA A 226 -0.67 -0.26 11.17
CA ALA A 226 0.47 -1.08 10.78
C ALA A 226 1.27 -0.53 9.58
N GLY A 227 0.93 0.67 9.10
CA GLY A 227 1.64 1.35 8.03
C GLY A 227 1.02 1.16 6.64
N PRO A 228 1.48 1.91 5.63
CA PRO A 228 0.76 2.06 4.35
C PRO A 228 0.61 0.77 3.52
N PHE A 229 1.39 -0.25 3.85
CA PHE A 229 1.38 -1.55 3.18
C PHE A 229 0.60 -2.62 3.96
N ALA A 230 -0.13 -2.26 5.03
CA ALA A 230 -0.84 -3.24 5.86
C ALA A 230 -2.13 -3.77 5.22
N PHE A 231 -2.88 -2.90 4.55
CA PHE A 231 -4.17 -3.26 3.97
C PHE A 231 -4.07 -4.26 2.80
N PRO A 232 -3.17 -4.09 1.79
CA PRO A 232 -3.14 -5.02 0.66
C PRO A 232 -2.88 -6.49 1.05
N PRO A 233 -1.91 -6.82 1.93
CA PRO A 233 -1.75 -8.18 2.41
C PRO A 233 -2.96 -8.68 3.20
N ALA A 234 -3.59 -7.84 4.02
CA ALA A 234 -4.78 -8.23 4.77
C ALA A 234 -5.94 -8.57 3.84
N TYR A 235 -6.20 -7.72 2.85
CA TYR A 235 -7.19 -7.93 1.81
C TYR A 235 -6.91 -9.20 1.00
N PHE A 236 -5.66 -9.40 0.57
CA PHE A 236 -5.25 -10.59 -0.18
C PHE A 236 -5.41 -11.89 0.63
N ILE A 237 -4.99 -11.87 1.91
CA ILE A 237 -5.13 -13.03 2.79
C ILE A 237 -6.62 -13.34 2.99
N ASP A 238 -7.45 -12.34 3.27
CA ASP A 238 -8.89 -12.54 3.43
C ASP A 238 -9.52 -13.08 2.14
N GLY A 239 -9.22 -12.47 0.99
CA GLY A 239 -9.70 -12.91 -0.33
C GLY A 239 -9.22 -14.31 -0.74
N THR A 240 -8.11 -14.78 -0.17
CA THR A 240 -7.64 -16.16 -0.38
C THR A 240 -8.56 -17.18 0.29
N PHE A 241 -9.13 -16.86 1.46
CA PHE A 241 -10.04 -17.74 2.18
C PHE A 241 -11.53 -17.45 1.88
N PHE A 242 -11.84 -16.20 1.52
CA PHE A 242 -13.17 -15.67 1.30
C PHE A 242 -13.18 -14.86 -0.02
N PRO A 243 -13.19 -15.52 -1.19
CA PRO A 243 -13.08 -14.83 -2.47
C PRO A 243 -14.36 -14.08 -2.86
N GLY A 244 -14.19 -13.00 -3.65
CA GLY A 244 -15.28 -12.21 -4.21
C GLY A 244 -16.22 -11.67 -3.14
N SER A 245 -17.52 -11.89 -3.31
CA SER A 245 -18.58 -11.44 -2.39
C SER A 245 -18.48 -11.97 -0.96
N ARG A 246 -17.63 -12.98 -0.69
CA ARG A 246 -17.36 -13.47 0.67
C ARG A 246 -16.33 -12.63 1.41
N ASN A 247 -15.50 -11.88 0.70
CA ASN A 247 -14.41 -11.09 1.29
C ASN A 247 -14.97 -10.07 2.29
N HIS A 248 -14.44 -10.05 3.49
CA HIS A 248 -14.96 -9.20 4.58
C HIS A 248 -14.79 -7.71 4.28
N PHE A 249 -13.74 -7.34 3.55
CA PHE A 249 -13.51 -5.95 3.14
C PHE A 249 -14.49 -5.52 2.06
N GLU A 250 -14.77 -6.39 1.07
CA GLU A 250 -15.80 -6.17 0.04
C GLU A 250 -17.19 -6.03 0.64
N ARG A 251 -17.53 -6.93 1.57
CA ARG A 251 -18.82 -6.89 2.29
C ARG A 251 -18.99 -5.61 3.10
N HIS A 252 -17.93 -5.16 3.76
CA HIS A 252 -17.93 -3.90 4.52
C HIS A 252 -17.97 -2.66 3.60
N ALA A 253 -17.46 -2.75 2.38
CA ALA A 253 -17.58 -1.70 1.36
C ALA A 253 -18.99 -1.64 0.75
N GLY A 254 -19.72 -2.76 0.78
CA GLY A 254 -21.10 -2.88 0.34
C GLY A 254 -21.17 -3.55 -1.02
N LEU A 255 -21.55 -4.83 -1.03
CA LEU A 255 -21.49 -5.68 -2.23
C LEU A 255 -22.30 -5.15 -3.40
N LEU A 256 -23.59 -4.87 -3.18
CA LEU A 256 -24.49 -4.36 -4.22
C LEU A 256 -23.97 -3.06 -4.83
N ARG A 257 -23.32 -2.23 -4.01
CA ARG A 257 -22.76 -0.95 -4.44
C ARG A 257 -21.54 -1.12 -5.33
N GLY A 258 -20.76 -2.17 -5.10
CA GLY A 258 -19.61 -2.55 -5.94
C GLY A 258 -19.99 -3.44 -7.13
N GLY A 259 -21.29 -3.65 -7.40
CA GLY A 259 -21.75 -4.54 -8.48
C GLY A 259 -21.59 -6.04 -8.18
N TYR A 260 -21.32 -6.41 -6.93
CA TYR A 260 -21.18 -7.80 -6.52
C TYR A 260 -22.54 -8.41 -6.18
N ALA A 261 -22.85 -9.57 -6.78
CA ALA A 261 -23.97 -10.38 -6.35
C ALA A 261 -23.72 -10.89 -4.91
N PRO A 262 -24.64 -10.67 -3.97
CA PRO A 262 -24.51 -11.23 -2.64
C PRO A 262 -24.55 -12.75 -2.70
N VAL A 263 -23.84 -13.39 -1.77
CA VAL A 263 -23.90 -14.83 -1.54
C VAL A 263 -24.66 -15.09 -0.25
N ASP A 264 -25.41 -16.20 -0.21
CA ASP A 264 -26.30 -16.52 0.91
C ASP A 264 -25.55 -16.98 2.17
N ASP A 265 -24.25 -17.30 2.04
CA ASP A 265 -23.41 -17.80 3.12
C ASP A 265 -22.15 -16.96 3.37
N ASN A 266 -21.55 -17.16 4.55
CA ASN A 266 -20.28 -16.55 4.95
C ASN A 266 -19.20 -17.60 5.24
N TRP A 267 -19.32 -18.79 4.66
CA TRP A 267 -18.37 -19.86 4.91
C TRP A 267 -17.07 -19.64 4.11
N PRO A 268 -15.91 -20.09 4.62
CA PRO A 268 -14.68 -20.06 3.84
C PRO A 268 -14.86 -20.84 2.53
N ALA A 269 -14.40 -20.25 1.43
CA ALA A 269 -14.32 -20.89 0.12
C ALA A 269 -12.88 -20.75 -0.42
N PRO A 270 -11.89 -21.44 0.18
CA PRO A 270 -10.49 -21.13 -0.04
C PRO A 270 -10.06 -21.34 -1.49
N LEU A 271 -9.34 -20.37 -2.02
CA LEU A 271 -8.61 -20.53 -3.27
C LEU A 271 -7.39 -21.42 -3.00
N TRP A 272 -7.51 -22.72 -3.23
CA TRP A 272 -6.53 -23.72 -2.79
C TRP A 272 -5.09 -23.45 -3.22
N PRO A 273 -4.79 -23.01 -4.46
CA PRO A 273 -3.42 -22.69 -4.86
C PRO A 273 -2.80 -21.54 -4.03
N GLN A 274 -3.53 -20.44 -3.86
CA GLN A 274 -3.11 -19.29 -3.06
C GLN A 274 -2.98 -19.69 -1.58
N THR A 275 -3.93 -20.47 -1.08
CA THR A 275 -3.94 -20.99 0.30
C THR A 275 -2.71 -21.86 0.57
N ALA A 276 -2.38 -22.79 -0.33
CA ALA A 276 -1.20 -23.63 -0.23
C ALA A 276 0.08 -22.77 -0.22
N GLY A 277 0.15 -21.74 -1.07
CA GLY A 277 1.24 -20.77 -1.08
C GLY A 277 1.41 -20.04 0.26
N LEU A 278 0.30 -19.53 0.83
CA LEU A 278 0.31 -18.87 2.14
C LEU A 278 0.73 -19.82 3.27
N VAL A 279 0.23 -21.06 3.28
CA VAL A 279 0.61 -22.07 4.26
C VAL A 279 2.09 -22.42 4.13
N ALA A 280 2.60 -22.64 2.92
CA ALA A 280 4.02 -22.89 2.70
C ALA A 280 4.89 -21.74 3.20
N LEU A 281 4.51 -20.50 2.90
CA LEU A 281 5.20 -19.31 3.41
C LEU A 281 5.16 -19.24 4.95
N ALA A 282 3.99 -19.48 5.55
CA ALA A 282 3.82 -19.49 7.00
C ALA A 282 4.69 -20.58 7.66
N VAL A 283 4.72 -21.79 7.11
CA VAL A 283 5.57 -22.90 7.57
C VAL A 283 7.06 -22.55 7.47
N LEU A 284 7.49 -21.92 6.37
CA LEU A 284 8.89 -21.49 6.21
C LEU A 284 9.28 -20.43 7.24
N ILE A 285 8.41 -19.43 7.47
CA ILE A 285 8.61 -18.40 8.49
C ILE A 285 8.63 -19.06 9.88
N TRP A 286 7.65 -19.90 10.20
CA TRP A 286 7.54 -20.60 11.47
C TRP A 286 8.77 -21.45 11.75
N ARG A 287 9.18 -22.30 10.79
CA ARG A 287 10.38 -23.14 10.91
C ARG A 287 11.63 -22.30 11.17
N ARG A 288 11.77 -21.16 10.50
CA ARG A 288 12.89 -20.22 10.72
C ARG A 288 12.84 -19.59 12.12
N ARG A 289 11.65 -19.20 12.60
CA ARG A 289 11.45 -18.60 13.93
C ARG A 289 11.63 -19.60 15.05
N LEU A 290 11.13 -20.83 14.90
CA LEU A 290 11.29 -21.91 15.85
C LEU A 290 12.75 -22.30 16.01
N ARG A 291 13.47 -22.50 14.89
CA ARG A 291 14.93 -22.73 14.93
C ARG A 291 15.68 -21.61 15.65
N TRP A 292 15.26 -20.36 15.44
CA TRP A 292 15.84 -19.22 16.14
C TRP A 292 15.54 -19.26 17.64
N LEU A 293 14.29 -19.52 18.03
CA LEU A 293 13.87 -19.62 19.44
C LEU A 293 14.61 -20.73 20.16
N ILE A 294 14.70 -21.92 19.57
CA ILE A 294 15.42 -23.07 20.15
C ILE A 294 16.90 -22.71 20.39
N ARG A 295 17.58 -22.10 19.40
CA ARG A 295 18.98 -21.67 19.58
C ARG A 295 19.15 -20.64 20.70
N VAL A 296 18.20 -19.72 20.85
CA VAL A 296 18.25 -18.69 21.91
C VAL A 296 17.93 -19.31 23.28
N ALA A 297 16.97 -20.23 23.36
CA ALA A 297 16.58 -20.88 24.61
C ALA A 297 17.67 -21.83 25.12
N VAL A 298 18.20 -22.68 24.23
CA VAL A 298 19.21 -23.70 24.55
C VAL A 298 20.62 -23.09 24.65
N GLY A 299 21.01 -22.23 23.69
CA GLY A 299 22.34 -21.62 23.64
C GLY A 299 22.48 -20.33 24.45
N GLY A 300 21.38 -19.69 24.86
CA GLY A 300 21.40 -18.41 25.57
C GLY A 300 21.70 -18.52 27.07
N ARG A 301 21.47 -19.67 27.70
CA ARG A 301 21.71 -19.86 29.15
C ARG A 301 23.17 -20.22 29.47
N SER A 302 23.83 -21.02 28.65
CA SER A 302 25.18 -21.54 28.94
C SER A 302 26.34 -20.63 28.52
N GLN A 303 26.10 -19.60 27.71
CA GLN A 303 27.16 -18.85 27.01
C GLN A 303 27.14 -17.32 27.26
N VAL A 304 26.48 -16.86 28.32
CA VAL A 304 26.64 -15.47 28.82
C VAL A 304 28.11 -15.15 29.12
N ARG A 305 28.99 -16.16 29.27
CA ARG A 305 30.39 -16.01 29.70
C ARG A 305 31.47 -16.27 28.65
N VAL A 306 31.18 -16.91 27.51
CA VAL A 306 32.23 -17.24 26.51
C VAL A 306 31.92 -16.53 25.20
N HIS A 307 32.54 -15.38 24.98
CA HIS A 307 32.29 -14.55 23.80
C HIS A 307 33.52 -14.48 22.91
N ALA A 308 33.62 -15.41 21.96
CA ALA A 308 34.57 -15.30 20.85
C ALA A 308 34.05 -14.25 19.84
N PRO A 309 34.88 -13.27 19.42
CA PRO A 309 34.51 -12.29 18.39
C PRO A 309 33.96 -12.97 17.13
N GLY A 310 32.84 -12.46 16.60
CA GLY A 310 32.26 -12.94 15.34
C GLY A 310 31.28 -14.12 15.46
N ARG A 311 31.14 -14.75 16.63
CA ARG A 311 30.16 -15.83 16.84
C ARG A 311 28.87 -15.31 17.51
N CYS A 312 27.71 -15.71 17.00
CA CYS A 312 26.42 -15.42 17.64
C CYS A 312 25.43 -16.58 17.50
N PRO A 313 24.47 -16.73 18.44
CA PRO A 313 23.51 -17.84 18.42
C PRO A 313 22.57 -17.82 17.21
N VAL A 314 22.53 -16.70 16.47
CA VAL A 314 21.66 -16.53 15.31
C VAL A 314 22.32 -17.08 14.03
N HIS A 315 23.61 -16.82 13.83
CA HIS A 315 24.27 -16.98 12.53
C HIS A 315 25.38 -18.03 12.47
N THR A 316 25.88 -18.50 13.62
CA THR A 316 26.95 -19.50 13.63
C THR A 316 26.34 -20.91 13.63
N THR A 317 26.72 -21.74 12.68
CA THR A 317 26.33 -23.17 12.59
C THR A 317 27.08 -24.01 13.64
N GLY A 318 26.55 -25.18 14.01
CA GLY A 318 27.24 -26.08 14.93
C GLY A 318 27.28 -25.67 16.40
N TRP A 319 26.36 -24.81 16.86
CA TRP A 319 26.18 -24.50 18.29
C TRP A 319 25.78 -25.77 19.06
N ARG A 320 26.78 -26.45 19.63
CA ARG A 320 26.57 -27.51 20.61
C ARG A 320 26.62 -26.88 22.00
N PRO A 321 25.72 -27.28 22.93
CA PRO A 321 25.92 -26.93 24.33
C PRO A 321 27.31 -27.44 24.75
N LEU A 322 28.11 -26.58 25.38
CA LEU A 322 29.29 -27.07 26.10
C LEU A 322 28.77 -28.11 27.11
N ARG A 323 29.30 -29.33 27.02
CA ARG A 323 29.12 -30.33 28.07
C ARG A 323 29.85 -29.88 29.32
#